data_AF-M6Q683-F1
#
_entry.id   AF-M6Q683-F1
#
_cell.length_a   1.000
_cell.length_b   1.000
_cell.length_c   1.000
_cell.angle_alpha   90.00
_cell.angle_beta   90.00
_cell.angle_gamma   90.00
#
_symmetry.space_group_name_H-M   'P 1'
#
loop_
_entity.id
_entity.type
_entity.pdbx_description
1 polymer ?
#
loop_
_entity_poly.entity_id
_entity_poly.type
_entity_poly.pdbx_seq_one_letter_code
_entity_poly.pdbx_strand_id
1 'polypeptide(L)' 'MHIDNNKLEALPNEIGQLQNLQELHLYLNPLSSKEKERIRRLLPKCEIHFEEYHI' A
#
# COMPACT_ATOMS: atom_id res chain seq x y z
N MET A 1 -0.48 -8.95 -1.92
CA MET A 1 -1.94 -8.68 -1.84
C MET A 1 -2.30 -7.64 -2.88
N HIS A 2 -3.34 -7.88 -3.69
CA HIS A 2 -3.77 -6.98 -4.76
C HIS A 2 -5.08 -6.29 -4.34
N ILE A 3 -5.04 -4.98 -4.14
CA ILE A 3 -6.22 -4.15 -3.80
C ILE A 3 -6.30 -2.94 -4.72
N ASP A 4 -5.88 -3.14 -5.94
CA ASP A 4 -5.85 -2.17 -7.01
C ASP A 4 -7.22 -1.71 -7.47
N ASN A 5 -7.24 -0.52 -8.09
CA ASN A 5 -8.41 0.08 -8.71
C ASN A 5 -9.62 0.18 -7.75
N ASN A 6 -9.32 0.46 -6.48
CA ASN A 6 -10.31 0.76 -5.46
C ASN A 6 -10.30 2.26 -5.13
N LYS A 7 -11.32 2.70 -4.40
CA LYS A 7 -11.40 4.07 -3.88
C LYS A 7 -10.84 4.14 -2.45
N LEU A 8 -9.74 3.44 -2.19
CA LEU A 8 -9.14 3.46 -0.85
C LEU A 8 -8.39 4.78 -0.65
N GLU A 9 -8.90 5.57 0.28
CA GLU A 9 -8.24 6.80 0.74
C GLU A 9 -7.27 6.53 1.90
N ALA A 10 -7.47 5.41 2.61
CA ALA A 10 -6.63 4.97 3.71
C ALA A 10 -6.64 3.45 3.90
N LEU A 11 -5.61 2.92 4.56
CA LEU A 11 -5.56 1.53 5.02
C LEU A 11 -5.76 1.44 6.56
N PRO A 12 -6.34 0.34 7.07
CA PRO A 12 -6.42 0.11 8.52
C PRO A 12 -5.03 0.04 9.17
N ASN A 13 -4.91 0.41 10.45
CA ASN A 13 -3.65 0.33 11.20
C ASN A 13 -3.18 -1.13 11.38
N GLU A 14 -4.15 -2.04 11.41
CA GLU A 14 -3.98 -3.47 11.55
C GLU A 14 -3.18 -4.08 10.39
N ILE A 15 -3.06 -3.39 9.24
CA ILE A 15 -2.21 -3.84 8.14
C ILE A 15 -0.76 -4.04 8.58
N GLY A 16 -0.28 -3.28 9.56
CA GLY A 16 1.05 -3.43 10.14
C GLY A 16 1.27 -4.76 10.89
N GLN A 17 0.22 -5.54 11.18
CA GLN A 17 0.34 -6.87 11.77
C GLN A 17 0.76 -7.92 10.74
N LEU A 18 0.64 -7.62 9.44
CA LEU A 18 1.03 -8.50 8.34
C LEU A 18 2.56 -8.47 8.13
N GLN A 19 3.32 -8.84 9.15
CA GLN A 19 4.79 -8.80 9.17
C GLN A 19 5.45 -9.74 8.13
N ASN A 20 4.69 -10.74 7.66
CA ASN A 20 5.13 -11.68 6.64
C ASN A 20 4.72 -11.24 5.22
N LEU A 21 4.05 -10.10 5.06
CA LEU A 21 3.65 -9.59 3.75
C LEU A 21 4.88 -9.12 3.00
N GLN A 22 5.18 -9.78 1.89
CA GLN A 22 6.32 -9.45 1.03
C GLN A 22 5.96 -8.36 0.04
N GLU A 23 4.77 -8.43 -0.58
CA GLU A 23 4.34 -7.50 -1.64
C GLU A 23 2.91 -7.00 -1.43
N LEU A 24 2.72 -5.70 -1.64
CA LEU A 24 1.44 -5.01 -1.54
C LEU A 24 1.23 -4.08 -2.75
N HIS A 25 0.20 -4.36 -3.54
CA HIS A 25 -0.16 -3.57 -4.71
C HIS A 25 -1.37 -2.69 -4.41
N LEU A 26 -1.19 -1.38 -4.54
CA LEU A 26 -2.16 -0.32 -4.25
C LEU A 26 -2.33 0.64 -5.43
N TYR A 27 -1.94 0.23 -6.63
CA TYR A 27 -2.08 1.06 -7.83
C TYR A 27 -3.54 1.49 -8.04
N LEU A 28 -3.72 2.67 -8.63
CA LEU A 28 -5.04 3.26 -8.92
C LEU A 28 -5.93 3.50 -7.67
N ASN A 29 -5.34 3.62 -6.48
CA ASN A 29 -6.05 4.12 -5.29
C ASN A 29 -5.70 5.59 -5.02
N PRO A 30 -6.67 6.43 -4.62
CA PRO A 30 -6.48 7.87 -4.35
C PRO A 30 -5.75 8.14 -3.02
N LEU A 31 -4.67 7.41 -2.75
CA LEU A 31 -3.89 7.55 -1.52
C LEU A 31 -3.06 8.84 -1.56
N SER A 32 -3.28 9.71 -0.56
CA SER A 32 -2.45 10.91 -0.38
C SER A 32 -0.98 10.55 -0.15
N SER A 33 -0.03 11.44 -0.49
CA SER A 33 1.39 11.21 -0.23
C SER A 33 1.69 10.92 1.25
N LYS A 34 0.95 11.56 2.16
CA LYS A 34 1.03 11.31 3.61
C LYS A 34 0.64 9.87 3.95
N GLU A 35 -0.39 9.36 3.30
CA GLU A 35 -0.87 8.00 3.51
C GLU A 35 0.10 6.96 2.94
N LYS A 36 0.67 7.22 1.75
CA LYS A 36 1.73 6.38 1.18
C LYS A 36 2.93 6.27 2.14
N GLU A 37 3.33 7.37 2.78
CA GLU A 37 4.41 7.38 3.78
C GLU A 37 4.03 6.60 5.06
N ARG A 38 2.80 6.75 5.55
CA ARG A 38 2.29 6.00 6.70
C ARG A 38 2.35 4.49 6.46
N ILE A 39 1.91 4.03 5.28
CA ILE A 39 1.89 2.61 4.91
C ILE A 39 3.33 2.07 4.86
N ARG A 40 4.29 2.81 4.28
CA ARG A 40 5.72 2.44 4.28
C ARG A 40 6.28 2.26 5.70
N ARG A 41 5.85 3.08 6.66
CA ARG A 41 6.27 2.95 8.06
C ARG A 41 5.65 1.75 8.76
N LEU A 42 4.41 1.40 8.42
CA LEU A 42 3.71 0.25 9.01
C LEU A 42 4.22 -1.09 8.49
N LEU A 43 4.71 -1.12 7.24
CA LEU A 43 5.21 -2.33 6.58
C LEU A 43 6.63 -2.11 6.04
N PRO A 44 7.64 -1.92 6.91
CA PRO A 44 8.98 -1.53 6.48
C PRO A 44 9.74 -2.63 5.70
N LYS A 45 9.25 -3.87 5.73
CA LYS A 45 9.84 -5.03 5.03
C LYS A 45 9.05 -5.45 3.80
N CYS A 46 7.92 -4.79 3.51
CA CYS A 46 7.07 -5.10 2.38
C CYS A 46 7.41 -4.18 1.19
N GLU A 47 7.49 -4.75 0.00
CA GLU A 47 7.54 -4.00 -1.24
C GLU A 47 6.14 -3.48 -1.59
N ILE A 48 6.00 -2.15 -1.68
CA ILE A 48 4.71 -1.49 -1.87
C ILE A 48 4.69 -0.77 -3.22
N HIS A 49 3.76 -1.16 -4.08
CA HIS A 49 3.57 -0.59 -5.41
C HIS A 49 2.35 0.33 -5.42
N PHE A 50 2.57 1.64 -5.52
CA PHE A 50 1.51 2.66 -5.57
C PHE A 50 1.13 3.09 -6.99
N GLU A 51 1.97 2.77 -7.98
CA GLU A 51 1.85 3.24 -9.36
C GLU A 51 2.13 2.04 -10.28
N GLU A 52 1.36 1.91 -11.36
CA GLU A 52 1.64 0.91 -12.39
C GLU A 52 2.85 1.35 -13.21
N TYR A 53 3.86 0.48 -13.31
CA TYR A 53 4.91 0.62 -14.32
C TYR A 53 4.28 0.33 -15.69
N HIS A 54 3.83 1.37 -16.37
CA HIS A 54 3.48 1.28 -17.78
C HIS A 54 4.78 1.27 -18.59
N ILE A 55 5.06 0.13 -19.23
CA ILE A 55 6.04 0.01 -20.31
C ILE A 55 5.34 0.29 -21.64
#